data_AF-A0A835KME5-F1
#
_entry.id   AF-A0A835KME5-F1
#
_cell.length_a   1.000
_cell.length_b   1.000
_cell.length_c   1.000
_cell.angle_alpha   90.00
_cell.angle_beta   90.00
_cell.angle_gamma   90.00
#
_symmetry.space_group_name_H-M   'P 1'
#
loop_
_entity.id
_entity.type
_entity.pdbx_description
1 polymer ?
#
loop_
_entity_poly.entity_id
_entity_poly.type
_entity_poly.pdbx_seq_one_letter_code
_entity_poly.pdbx_strand_id
1 'polypeptide(L)'
;MAATQLAALLNSMFSAGLLNDQFQQLKELEDPSTPEFLSEVVTLFCEDGERIIGELARLLERPSVDFDRVDAFVHQLKGSSAR
;
A
#
# COMPACT_ATOMS: atom_id res chain seq x y z
N MET A 1 -23.45 -13.36 2.78
CA MET A 1 -22.31 -14.18 2.34
C MET A 1 -21.10 -13.33 1.98
N ALA A 2 -21.19 -12.38 1.04
CA ALA A 2 -20.07 -11.50 0.67
C ALA A 2 -19.47 -10.69 1.84
N ALA A 3 -20.31 -10.04 2.67
CA ALA A 3 -19.85 -9.29 3.84
C ALA A 3 -19.08 -10.17 4.86
N THR A 4 -19.49 -11.44 5.00
CA THR A 4 -18.84 -12.40 5.89
C THR A 4 -17.48 -12.84 5.35
N GLN A 5 -17.33 -12.97 4.04
CA GLN A 5 -16.05 -13.28 3.39
C GLN A 5 -15.06 -12.13 3.50
N LEU A 6 -15.51 -10.88 3.28
CA LEU A 6 -14.68 -9.69 3.45
C LEU A 6 -14.15 -9.55 4.88
N ALA A 7 -15.04 -9.73 5.88
CA ALA A 7 -14.63 -9.68 7.28
C ALA A 7 -13.59 -10.76 7.62
N ALA A 8 -13.78 -11.98 7.11
CA ALA A 8 -12.82 -13.07 7.32
C ALA A 8 -11.45 -12.77 6.67
N LEU A 9 -11.44 -12.22 5.46
CA LEU A 9 -10.21 -11.82 4.76
C LEU A 9 -9.46 -10.75 5.56
N LEU A 10 -10.13 -9.66 5.95
CA LEU A 10 -9.51 -8.59 6.74
C LEU A 10 -8.92 -9.13 8.04
N ASN A 11 -9.68 -9.95 8.79
CA ASN A 11 -9.18 -10.56 10.02
C ASN A 11 -7.92 -11.41 9.79
N SER A 12 -7.86 -12.16 8.68
CA SER A 12 -6.67 -12.93 8.33
C SER A 12 -5.46 -12.04 8.02
N MET A 13 -5.67 -10.91 7.33
CA MET A 13 -4.60 -9.97 6.98
C MET A 13 -4.07 -9.24 8.22
N PHE A 14 -4.93 -8.81 9.13
CA PHE A 14 -4.54 -8.25 10.43
C PHE A 14 -3.76 -9.28 11.27
N SER A 15 -4.27 -10.52 11.36
CA SER A 15 -3.60 -11.58 12.13
C SER A 15 -2.22 -11.95 11.57
N ALA A 16 -2.04 -11.82 10.25
CA ALA A 16 -0.76 -12.02 9.57
C ALA A 16 0.19 -10.80 9.66
N GLY A 17 -0.25 -9.67 10.24
CA GLY A 17 0.53 -8.44 10.33
C GLY A 17 0.68 -7.68 9.00
N LEU A 18 -0.17 -7.99 8.01
CA LEU A 18 -0.19 -7.28 6.72
C LEU A 18 -0.90 -5.93 6.81
N LEU A 19 -1.84 -5.80 7.75
CA LEU A 19 -2.59 -4.58 8.04
C LEU A 19 -2.40 -4.21 9.51
N ASN A 20 -2.54 -2.92 9.81
CA ASN A 20 -2.45 -2.37 11.16
C ASN A 20 -3.56 -1.33 11.40
N ASP A 21 -3.57 -0.70 12.57
CA ASP A 21 -4.59 0.24 13.00
C ASP A 21 -4.79 1.42 12.04
N GLN A 22 -3.78 1.77 11.24
CA GLN A 22 -3.90 2.84 10.24
C GLN A 22 -4.83 2.45 9.08
N PHE A 23 -4.81 1.18 8.65
CA PHE A 23 -5.78 0.70 7.66
C PHE A 23 -7.20 0.76 8.22
N GLN A 24 -7.39 0.51 9.52
CA GLN A 24 -8.69 0.66 10.16
C GLN A 24 -9.15 2.13 10.14
N GLN A 25 -8.26 3.08 10.44
CA GLN A 25 -8.56 4.51 10.35
C GLN A 25 -8.97 4.93 8.93
N LEU A 26 -8.29 4.44 7.89
CA LEU A 26 -8.67 4.69 6.50
C LEU A 26 -10.08 4.18 6.19
N LYS A 27 -10.42 2.99 6.67
CA LYS A 27 -11.76 2.42 6.49
C LYS A 27 -12.85 3.25 7.19
N GLU A 28 -12.54 3.86 8.33
CA GLU A 28 -13.48 4.73 9.07
C GLU A 28 -13.77 6.06 8.36
N LEU A 29 -12.94 6.45 7.37
CA LEU A 29 -13.17 7.64 6.52
C LEU A 29 -14.14 7.39 5.36
N GLU A 30 -14.44 6.12 5.05
CA GLU A 30 -15.42 5.78 4.02
C GLU A 30 -16.84 5.99 4.56
N ASP A 31 -17.63 6.78 3.86
CA ASP A 31 -19.01 7.07 4.24
C ASP A 31 -19.95 7.04 3.01
N PRO A 32 -21.29 7.15 3.19
CA PRO A 32 -22.23 7.08 2.06
C PRO A 32 -22.05 8.15 0.97
N SER A 33 -21.30 9.23 1.24
CA SER A 33 -20.91 10.26 0.27
C SER A 33 -19.61 9.94 -0.48
N THR A 34 -18.80 9.00 0.02
CA THR A 34 -17.51 8.56 -0.53
C THR A 34 -17.37 7.02 -0.56
N PRO A 35 -18.32 6.28 -1.18
CA PRO A 35 -18.41 4.82 -1.05
C PRO A 35 -17.24 4.02 -1.66
N GLU A 36 -16.36 4.67 -2.43
CA GLU A 36 -15.20 4.02 -3.07
C GLU A 36 -13.86 4.53 -2.50
N PHE A 37 -13.89 5.27 -1.39
CA PHE A 37 -12.68 5.87 -0.83
C PHE A 37 -11.60 4.82 -0.55
N LEU A 38 -11.94 3.73 0.14
CA LEU A 38 -10.95 2.72 0.49
C LEU A 38 -10.44 1.94 -0.74
N SER A 39 -11.32 1.65 -1.69
CA SER A 39 -10.95 0.93 -2.92
C SER A 39 -10.03 1.79 -3.79
N GLU A 40 -10.29 3.10 -3.90
CA GLU A 40 -9.43 4.08 -4.58
C GLU A 40 -8.05 4.19 -3.91
N VAL A 41 -8.00 4.30 -2.57
CA VAL A 41 -6.73 4.39 -1.84
C VAL A 41 -5.89 3.13 -2.03
N VAL A 42 -6.49 1.95 -1.93
CA VAL A 42 -5.79 0.67 -2.15
C VAL A 42 -5.31 0.55 -3.61
N THR A 43 -6.11 0.99 -4.57
CA THR A 43 -5.75 0.98 -6.00
C THR A 43 -4.55 1.88 -6.25
N LEU A 44 -4.58 3.12 -5.75
CA LEU A 44 -3.48 4.07 -5.88
C LEU A 44 -2.20 3.55 -5.21
N PHE A 45 -2.31 2.95 -4.02
CA PHE A 45 -1.17 2.30 -3.36
C PHE A 45 -0.55 1.20 -4.22
N CYS A 46 -1.36 0.32 -4.83
CA CYS A 46 -0.87 -0.74 -5.69
C CYS A 46 -0.15 -0.21 -6.93
N GLU A 47 -0.73 0.78 -7.61
CA GLU A 47 -0.17 1.40 -8.80
C GLU A 47 1.17 2.10 -8.50
N ASP A 48 1.22 2.88 -7.42
CA ASP A 48 2.45 3.53 -6.99
C ASP A 48 3.50 2.53 -6.52
N GLY A 49 3.07 1.48 -5.81
CA GLY A 49 3.94 0.40 -5.33
C GLY A 49 4.63 -0.32 -6.49
N GLU A 50 3.87 -0.72 -7.51
CA GLU A 50 4.41 -1.37 -8.70
C GLU A 50 5.43 -0.47 -9.41
N ARG A 51 5.08 0.80 -9.63
CA ARG A 51 5.98 1.79 -10.24
C ARG A 51 7.28 1.95 -9.44
N ILE A 52 7.19 2.11 -8.12
CA ILE A 52 8.35 2.33 -7.27
C ILE A 52 9.26 1.10 -7.23
N ILE A 53 8.67 -0.10 -7.08
CA ILE A 53 9.43 -1.36 -7.09
C ILE A 53 10.13 -1.55 -8.45
N GLY A 54 9.47 -1.22 -9.55
CA GLY A 54 10.07 -1.25 -10.89
C GLY A 54 11.27 -0.30 -11.04
N GLU A 55 11.18 0.93 -10.52
CA GLU A 55 12.31 1.87 -10.52
C GLU A 55 13.45 1.41 -9.61
N LEU A 56 13.15 0.85 -8.44
CA LEU A 56 14.15 0.26 -7.55
C LEU A 56 14.89 -0.89 -8.23
N ALA A 57 14.17 -1.82 -8.87
CA ALA A 57 14.77 -2.92 -9.61
C ALA A 57 15.72 -2.40 -10.69
N ARG A 58 15.27 -1.43 -11.51
CA ARG A 58 16.10 -0.82 -12.55
C ARG A 58 17.35 -0.13 -12.01
N LEU A 59 17.26 0.55 -10.87
CA LEU A 59 18.42 1.22 -10.25
C LEU A 59 19.44 0.21 -9.71
N LEU A 60 18.95 -0.88 -9.11
CA LEU A 60 19.78 -1.92 -8.48
C LEU A 60 20.45 -2.85 -9.50
N GLU A 61 19.91 -2.97 -10.71
CA GLU A 61 20.52 -3.74 -11.81
C GLU A 61 21.72 -3.04 -12.47
N ARG A 62 21.98 -1.76 -12.16
CA ARG A 62 23.08 -1.01 -12.78
C ARG A 62 24.44 -1.45 -12.22
N PRO A 63 25.51 -1.48 -13.04
CA PRO A 63 26.86 -1.80 -12.56
C PRO A 63 27.38 -0.88 -11.45
N SER A 64 26.91 0.37 -11.43
CA SER A 64 27.13 1.33 -10.35
C SER A 64 25.78 1.86 -9.92
N VAL A 65 25.44 1.62 -8.65
CA VAL A 65 24.15 1.97 -8.06
C VAL A 65 24.19 3.40 -7.54
N ASP A 66 23.18 4.17 -7.93
CA ASP A 66 22.93 5.52 -7.40
C ASP A 66 22.09 5.39 -6.12
N PHE A 67 22.77 5.32 -4.98
CA PHE A 67 22.12 5.08 -3.68
C PHE A 67 21.26 6.25 -3.21
N ASP A 68 21.55 7.48 -3.61
CA ASP A 68 20.72 8.64 -3.28
C ASP A 68 19.34 8.52 -3.94
N ARG A 69 19.30 8.04 -5.20
CA ARG A 69 18.03 7.77 -5.88
C ARG A 69 17.30 6.55 -5.32
N VAL A 70 18.04 5.50 -4.93
CA VAL A 70 17.44 4.33 -4.26
C VAL A 70 16.79 4.75 -2.94
N ASP A 71 17.48 5.54 -2.11
CA ASP A 71 16.94 6.04 -0.84
C ASP A 71 15.67 6.86 -1.07
N ALA A 72 15.65 7.74 -2.06
CA ALA A 72 14.46 8.53 -2.39
C ALA A 72 13.25 7.65 -2.74
N PHE A 73 13.43 6.58 -3.53
CA PHE A 73 12.36 5.65 -3.87
C PHE A 73 11.93 4.77 -2.69
N VAL A 74 12.87 4.30 -1.87
CA VAL A 74 12.56 3.56 -0.62
C VAL A 74 11.77 4.47 0.34
N HIS A 75 12.15 5.73 0.47
CA HIS A 75 11.43 6.71 1.28
C HIS A 75 10.00 6.91 0.76
N GLN A 76 9.82 7.01 -0.56
CA GLN A 76 8.49 7.11 -1.17
C GLN A 76 7.66 5.85 -0.89
N LEU A 77 8.24 4.66 -1.05
CA LEU A 77 7.55 3.38 -0.79
C LEU A 77 7.13 3.29 0.68
N LYS A 78 8.04 3.61 1.60
CA LYS A 78 7.77 3.67 3.04
C LYS A 78 6.60 4.61 3.31
N GLY A 79 6.67 5.83 2.79
CA GLY A 79 5.63 6.84 2.97
C GLY A 79 4.27 6.40 2.42
N SER A 80 4.25 5.75 1.26
CA SER A 80 3.01 5.22 0.64
C SER A 80 2.42 4.07 1.46
N SER A 81 3.26 3.15 1.94
CA SER A 81 2.83 1.98 2.74
C SER A 81 2.38 2.30 4.17
N ALA A 82 2.77 3.47 4.68
CA ALA A 82 2.45 3.94 6.02
C ALA A 82 1.46 5.12 5.99
N ARG A 83 0.75 5.32 4.89
CA ARG A 83 -0.33 6.31 4.78
C ARG A 83 -1.68 5.61 4.88
#